data_AF-A0A800KI99-F1
#
_entry.id   AF-A0A800KI99-F1
#
_cell.length_a   1.000
_cell.length_b   1.000
_cell.length_c   1.000
_cell.angle_alpha   90.00
_cell.angle_beta   90.00
_cell.angle_gamma   90.00
#
_symmetry.space_group_name_H-M   'P 1'
#
loop_
_entity.id
_entity.type
_entity.pdbx_description
1 polymer ?
#
loop_
_entity_poly.entity_id
_entity_poly.type
_entity_poly.pdbx_seq_one_letter_code
_entity_poly.pdbx_strand_id
1 'polypeptide(L)'
;MIRNKRNLIKHPLTLTVMGFVCAFSIGNSQQPFEAIESTTPMTTAAENDLNTLNRTQMKMGTWPVDSEERFDWHFIPRARRGIPLKSMTQHQRSAAHALLRNSLSSQGYMKATGIMQLEGILGVMEGSPERRDPEDYYWNIFGTPASTNPWGWRFEGHHVSLNFSVGGHSTSGHPEGLPSITPAFLVPTLT
;
A
#
# COMPACT_ATOMS: atom_id res chain seq x y z
N MET A 1 10.83 1.56 96.34
CA MET A 1 10.31 0.27 96.85
C MET A 1 8.79 0.28 96.68
N ILE A 2 8.21 -0.82 96.17
CA ILE A 2 6.78 -1.22 96.27
C ILE A 2 5.78 -0.76 95.18
N ARG A 3 5.52 -1.72 94.26
CA ARG A 3 4.24 -2.26 93.71
C ARG A 3 3.20 -1.39 92.98
N ASN A 4 3.15 -1.65 91.66
CA ASN A 4 2.02 -2.16 90.86
C ASN A 4 0.62 -2.29 91.52
N LYS A 5 -0.43 -1.71 90.89
CA LYS A 5 -1.72 -2.38 90.59
C LYS A 5 -2.63 -1.55 89.65
N ARG A 6 -2.84 -2.10 88.44
CA ARG A 6 -4.12 -2.40 87.77
C ARG A 6 -5.22 -1.31 87.58
N ASN A 7 -5.53 -1.10 86.28
CA ASN A 7 -6.82 -1.34 85.61
C ASN A 7 -7.57 -0.17 84.95
N LEU A 8 -7.74 -0.36 83.62
CA LEU A 8 -8.94 -0.19 82.78
C LEU A 8 -9.72 1.13 82.81
N ILE A 9 -9.71 1.82 81.65
CA ILE A 9 -10.94 2.23 80.95
C ILE A 9 -10.73 2.07 79.43
N LYS A 10 -11.68 1.38 78.78
CA LYS A 10 -11.78 1.10 77.32
C LYS A 10 -12.58 2.23 76.67
N HIS A 11 -12.23 2.77 75.50
CA HIS A 11 -13.18 3.39 74.55
C HIS A 11 -12.60 3.45 73.11
N PRO A 12 -13.44 3.45 72.05
CA PRO A 12 -13.12 2.88 70.74
C PRO A 12 -12.47 3.89 69.78
N LEU A 13 -11.51 3.42 68.97
CA LEU A 13 -11.00 4.15 67.82
C LEU A 13 -12.11 4.28 66.77
N THR A 14 -12.67 5.48 66.60
CA THR A 14 -13.57 5.80 65.48
C THR A 14 -12.70 6.23 64.30
N LEU A 15 -12.62 5.38 63.28
CA LEU A 15 -11.89 5.65 62.05
C LEU A 15 -12.69 6.65 61.21
N THR A 16 -12.35 7.94 61.28
CA THR A 16 -12.94 8.95 60.40
C THR A 16 -12.18 8.95 59.07
N VAL A 17 -12.78 8.38 58.03
CA VAL A 17 -12.27 8.46 56.66
C VAL A 17 -12.63 9.85 56.11
N MET A 18 -11.62 10.72 55.99
CA MET A 18 -11.73 12.01 55.31
C MET A 18 -11.77 11.74 53.79
N GLY A 19 -12.96 11.83 53.19
CA GLY A 19 -13.13 11.67 51.75
C GLY A 19 -12.53 12.86 50.98
N PHE A 20 -11.46 12.62 50.22
CA PHE A 20 -10.98 13.56 49.21
C PHE A 20 -11.78 13.33 47.92
N VAL A 21 -12.76 14.20 47.66
CA VAL A 21 -13.42 14.28 46.35
C VAL A 21 -12.56 15.17 45.45
N CYS A 22 -11.71 14.55 44.63
CA CYS A 22 -11.06 15.25 43.52
C CYS A 22 -12.11 15.49 42.42
N ALA A 23 -12.59 16.72 42.30
CA ALA A 23 -13.35 17.15 41.14
C ALA A 23 -12.40 17.21 39.93
N PHE A 24 -12.38 16.17 39.11
CA PHE A 24 -11.79 16.23 37.78
C PHE A 24 -12.72 17.05 36.87
N SER A 25 -12.37 18.30 36.63
CA SER A 25 -12.92 19.03 35.50
C SER A 25 -12.41 18.37 34.22
N ILE A 26 -13.29 17.69 33.48
CA ILE A 26 -13.00 17.21 32.12
C ILE A 26 -12.88 18.47 31.25
N GLY A 27 -11.68 19.01 31.15
CA GLY A 27 -11.35 20.00 30.14
C GLY A 27 -11.44 19.33 28.78
N ASN A 28 -12.49 19.63 28.02
CA ASN A 28 -12.62 19.19 26.64
C ASN A 28 -11.70 20.04 25.76
N SER A 29 -10.40 19.78 25.82
CA SER A 29 -9.43 20.32 24.88
C SER A 29 -9.47 19.47 23.60
N GLN A 30 -10.45 19.75 22.74
CA GLN A 30 -10.33 19.38 21.32
C GLN A 30 -9.22 20.25 20.72
N GLN A 31 -7.99 19.75 20.79
CA GLN A 31 -6.93 20.22 19.92
C GLN A 31 -7.39 19.94 18.48
N PRO A 32 -7.36 20.92 17.56
CA PRO A 32 -7.61 20.64 16.16
C PRO A 32 -6.59 19.60 15.69
N PHE A 33 -7.10 18.47 15.20
CA PHE A 33 -6.28 17.49 14.50
C PHE A 33 -5.86 18.14 13.18
N GLU A 34 -4.68 18.76 13.13
CA GLU A 34 -4.03 19.00 11.85
C GLU A 34 -3.71 17.62 11.28
N ALA A 35 -4.46 17.22 10.25
CA ALA A 35 -4.18 16.02 9.49
C ALA A 35 -2.82 16.20 8.81
N ILE A 36 -1.78 15.64 9.42
CA ILE A 36 -0.53 15.38 8.70
C ILE A 36 -0.92 14.39 7.61
N GLU A 37 -0.86 14.81 6.34
CA GLU A 37 -1.08 13.92 5.21
C GLU A 37 -0.06 12.76 5.29
N SER A 38 -0.51 11.59 5.75
CA SER A 38 0.29 10.37 5.77
C SER A 38 0.38 9.80 4.36
N THR A 39 1.39 10.21 3.60
CA THR A 39 1.70 9.57 2.32
C THR A 39 2.13 8.13 2.56
N THR A 40 1.42 7.16 1.98
CA THR A 40 1.77 5.74 2.12
C THR A 40 3.07 5.42 1.35
N PRO A 41 3.87 4.42 1.78
CA PRO A 41 5.08 4.02 1.05
C PRO A 41 4.85 3.71 -0.43
N MET A 42 3.68 3.17 -0.76
CA MET A 42 3.24 2.94 -2.14
C MET A 42 3.04 4.25 -2.91
N THR A 43 2.42 5.27 -2.31
CA THR A 43 2.23 6.57 -2.96
C THR A 43 3.57 7.24 -3.23
N THR A 44 4.48 7.26 -2.24
CA THR A 44 5.85 7.75 -2.43
C THR A 44 6.61 6.99 -3.52
N ALA A 45 6.47 5.67 -3.58
CA ALA A 45 7.11 4.87 -4.64
C ALA A 45 6.55 5.21 -6.03
N ALA A 46 5.26 5.49 -6.15
CA ALA A 46 4.63 5.90 -7.42
C ALA A 46 5.11 7.28 -7.87
N GLU A 47 5.19 8.25 -6.95
CA GLU A 47 5.75 9.57 -7.24
C GLU A 47 7.21 9.48 -7.71
N ASN A 48 8.01 8.68 -7.01
CA ASN A 48 9.41 8.46 -7.37
C ASN A 48 9.56 7.81 -8.75
N ASP A 49 8.71 6.82 -9.08
CA ASP A 49 8.67 6.22 -10.41
C ASP A 49 8.36 7.26 -11.50
N LEU A 50 7.29 8.04 -11.33
CA LEU A 50 6.91 9.11 -12.27
C LEU A 50 8.03 10.12 -12.49
N ASN A 51 8.76 10.48 -11.44
CA ASN A 51 9.89 11.41 -11.51
C ASN A 51 11.07 10.88 -12.35
N THR A 52 11.14 9.57 -12.60
CA THR A 52 12.17 8.97 -13.47
C THR A 52 11.82 9.03 -14.96
N LEU A 53 10.56 9.31 -15.31
CA LEU A 53 10.04 9.17 -16.66
C LEU A 53 10.24 10.45 -17.49
N ASN A 54 10.54 10.28 -18.77
CA ASN A 54 10.57 11.40 -19.71
C ASN A 54 9.15 11.74 -20.21
N ARG A 55 9.01 12.88 -20.90
CA ARG A 55 7.71 13.37 -21.40
C ARG A 55 6.98 12.36 -22.31
N THR A 56 7.71 11.61 -23.13
CA THR A 56 7.12 10.60 -24.03
C THR A 56 6.57 9.43 -23.24
N GLN A 57 7.33 8.94 -22.25
CA GLN A 57 6.89 7.87 -21.35
C GLN A 57 5.70 8.31 -20.50
N MET A 58 5.74 9.52 -19.94
CA MET A 58 4.61 10.09 -19.19
C MET A 58 3.33 10.09 -20.04
N LYS A 59 3.39 10.58 -21.28
CA LYS A 59 2.23 10.57 -22.20
C LYS A 59 1.72 9.16 -22.54
N MET A 60 2.58 8.15 -22.47
CA MET A 60 2.24 6.77 -22.81
C MET A 60 1.65 6.00 -21.62
N GLY A 61 2.11 6.30 -20.41
CA GLY A 61 1.80 5.55 -19.20
C GLY A 61 0.93 6.27 -18.18
N THR A 62 0.62 7.55 -18.34
CA THR A 62 -0.27 8.27 -17.42
C THR A 62 -1.61 8.60 -18.04
N TRP A 63 -2.66 8.43 -17.24
CA TRP A 63 -4.05 8.57 -17.67
C TRP A 63 -4.87 9.33 -16.62
N PRO A 64 -5.99 9.96 -17.00
CA PRO A 64 -7.00 10.39 -16.03
C PRO A 64 -7.50 9.22 -15.17
N VAL A 65 -7.90 9.50 -13.93
CA VAL A 65 -8.34 8.46 -12.97
C VAL A 65 -9.62 7.75 -13.42
N ASP A 66 -10.47 8.45 -14.16
CA ASP A 66 -11.76 8.04 -14.72
C ASP A 66 -11.65 7.55 -16.18
N SER A 67 -10.44 7.43 -16.72
CA SER A 67 -10.20 6.90 -18.06
C SER A 67 -10.78 5.49 -18.23
N GLU A 68 -11.45 5.23 -19.36
CA GLU A 68 -11.89 3.86 -19.72
C GLU A 68 -10.74 2.86 -19.72
N GLU A 69 -9.52 3.33 -20.04
CA GLU A 69 -8.31 2.53 -20.00
C GLU A 69 -8.09 1.88 -18.63
N ARG A 70 -8.56 2.50 -17.53
CA ARG A 70 -8.46 1.95 -16.17
C ARG A 70 -9.10 0.58 -16.04
N PHE A 71 -10.16 0.35 -16.80
CA PHE A 71 -10.97 -0.86 -16.76
C PHE A 71 -10.60 -1.87 -17.86
N ASP A 72 -9.70 -1.51 -18.79
CA ASP A 72 -9.25 -2.37 -19.91
C ASP A 72 -8.19 -3.42 -19.50
N TRP A 73 -8.29 -3.98 -18.30
CA TRP A 73 -7.35 -5.00 -17.82
C TRP A 73 -7.68 -6.38 -18.40
N HIS A 74 -6.66 -7.15 -18.78
CA HIS A 74 -6.85 -8.46 -19.45
C HIS A 74 -5.67 -9.41 -19.22
N PHE A 75 -5.97 -10.68 -18.93
CA PHE A 75 -4.96 -11.73 -18.78
C PHE A 75 -4.64 -12.50 -20.09
N ILE A 76 -5.29 -12.17 -21.20
CA ILE A 76 -5.09 -12.84 -22.49
C ILE A 76 -4.00 -12.16 -23.35
N PRO A 77 -3.37 -12.86 -24.31
CA PRO A 77 -2.41 -12.24 -25.24
C PRO A 77 -3.08 -11.17 -26.11
N ARG A 78 -2.66 -9.91 -25.96
CA ARG A 78 -3.09 -8.78 -26.79
C ARG A 78 -2.08 -7.63 -26.74
N ALA A 79 -2.22 -6.68 -27.66
CA ALA A 79 -1.56 -5.38 -27.53
C ALA A 79 -2.10 -4.65 -26.30
N ARG A 80 -1.19 -4.05 -25.52
CA ARG A 80 -1.46 -3.31 -24.29
C ARG A 80 -0.96 -1.88 -24.41
N ARG A 81 -1.66 -0.95 -23.75
CA ARG A 81 -1.18 0.43 -23.58
C ARG A 81 -0.32 0.55 -22.32
N GLY A 82 0.42 1.64 -22.24
CA GLY A 82 1.36 1.90 -21.15
C GLY A 82 2.80 1.80 -21.60
N ILE A 83 3.70 2.07 -20.66
CA ILE A 83 5.14 2.06 -20.90
C ILE A 83 5.62 0.61 -20.87
N PRO A 84 6.21 0.07 -21.95
CA PRO A 84 6.82 -1.24 -21.92
C PRO A 84 8.02 -1.25 -20.97
N LEU A 85 8.10 -2.22 -20.06
CA LEU A 85 9.21 -2.38 -19.11
C LEU A 85 10.55 -2.54 -19.85
N LYS A 86 10.56 -3.26 -20.97
CA LYS A 86 11.73 -3.38 -21.88
C LYS A 86 12.22 -2.08 -22.49
N SER A 87 11.37 -1.03 -22.53
CA SER A 87 11.74 0.29 -23.03
C SER A 87 12.32 1.22 -21.95
N MET A 88 12.24 0.81 -20.68
CA MET A 88 12.73 1.59 -19.55
C MET A 88 14.25 1.48 -19.41
N THR A 89 14.88 2.53 -18.90
CA THR A 89 16.26 2.44 -18.42
C THR A 89 16.33 1.58 -17.15
N GLN A 90 17.54 1.15 -16.76
CA GLN A 90 17.71 0.40 -15.51
C GLN A 90 17.18 1.16 -14.29
N HIS A 91 17.41 2.48 -14.23
CA HIS A 91 16.93 3.32 -13.14
C HIS A 91 15.39 3.37 -13.08
N GLN A 92 14.74 3.52 -14.24
CA GLN A 92 13.28 3.51 -14.36
C GLN A 92 12.69 2.15 -13.97
N ARG A 93 13.26 1.04 -14.46
CA ARG A 93 12.82 -0.31 -14.06
C ARG A 93 12.94 -0.52 -12.56
N SER A 94 14.05 -0.07 -11.94
CA SER A 94 14.21 -0.17 -10.49
C SER A 94 13.14 0.61 -9.72
N ALA A 95 12.72 1.77 -10.20
CA ALA A 95 11.64 2.55 -9.60
C ALA A 95 10.26 1.86 -9.77
N ALA A 96 9.96 1.32 -10.95
CA ALA A 96 8.74 0.54 -11.18
C ALA A 96 8.67 -0.71 -10.27
N HIS A 97 9.79 -1.43 -10.12
CA HIS A 97 9.91 -2.54 -9.17
C HIS A 97 9.76 -2.09 -7.71
N ALA A 98 10.21 -0.89 -7.36
CA ALA A 98 9.99 -0.33 -6.03
C ALA A 98 8.50 -0.10 -5.76
N LEU A 99 7.72 0.37 -6.75
CA LEU A 99 6.26 0.47 -6.59
C LEU A 99 5.61 -0.92 -6.44
N LEU A 100 5.98 -1.90 -7.26
CA LEU A 100 5.52 -3.29 -7.10
C LEU A 100 5.80 -3.83 -5.69
N ARG A 101 7.01 -3.61 -5.18
CA ARG A 101 7.44 -4.08 -3.86
C ARG A 101 6.69 -3.38 -2.72
N ASN A 102 6.37 -2.10 -2.86
CA ASN A 102 5.61 -1.35 -1.87
C ASN A 102 4.09 -1.62 -1.93
N SER A 103 3.63 -2.34 -2.94
CA SER A 103 2.21 -2.67 -3.15
C SER A 103 1.85 -4.12 -2.86
N LEU A 104 2.86 -4.99 -2.78
CA LEU A 104 2.69 -6.42 -2.54
C LEU A 104 3.36 -6.82 -1.22
N SER A 105 2.89 -7.91 -0.62
CA SER A 105 3.68 -8.57 0.42
C SER A 105 5.01 -9.06 -0.16
N SER A 106 6.02 -9.30 0.69
CA SER A 106 7.30 -9.86 0.25
C SER A 106 7.12 -11.16 -0.55
N GLN A 107 6.20 -12.02 -0.12
CA GLN A 107 5.86 -13.25 -0.85
C GLN A 107 5.14 -12.96 -2.18
N GLY A 108 4.23 -11.99 -2.21
CA GLY A 108 3.54 -11.58 -3.43
C GLY A 108 4.50 -11.02 -4.49
N TYR A 109 5.43 -10.17 -4.06
CA TYR A 109 6.49 -9.64 -4.91
C TYR A 109 7.38 -10.77 -5.47
N MET A 110 7.87 -11.67 -4.62
CA MET A 110 8.67 -12.81 -5.06
C MET A 110 7.95 -13.70 -6.07
N LYS A 111 6.64 -13.95 -5.86
CA LYS A 111 5.82 -14.71 -6.82
C LYS A 111 5.70 -13.99 -8.16
N ALA A 112 5.36 -12.70 -8.14
CA ALA A 112 5.21 -11.91 -9.36
C ALA A 112 6.52 -11.87 -10.16
N THR A 113 7.65 -11.54 -9.53
CA THR A 113 8.94 -11.49 -10.22
C THR A 113 9.46 -12.86 -10.62
N GLY A 114 9.15 -13.91 -9.84
CA GLY A 114 9.49 -15.28 -10.21
C GLY A 114 8.76 -15.73 -11.48
N ILE A 115 7.47 -15.38 -11.62
CA ILE A 115 6.69 -15.63 -12.85
C ILE A 115 7.32 -14.87 -14.03
N MET A 116 7.67 -13.60 -13.86
CA MET A 116 8.34 -12.82 -14.92
C MET A 116 9.65 -13.47 -15.36
N GLN A 117 10.48 -13.93 -14.41
CA GLN A 117 11.75 -14.59 -14.71
C GLN A 117 11.57 -15.95 -15.38
N LEU A 118 10.52 -16.69 -15.03
CA LEU A 118 10.21 -17.99 -15.62
C LEU A 118 9.94 -17.89 -17.13
N GLU A 119 9.44 -16.74 -17.62
CA GLU A 119 9.31 -16.51 -19.06
C GLU A 119 10.65 -16.74 -19.77
N GLY A 120 11.74 -16.14 -19.30
CA GLY A 120 13.05 -16.28 -19.96
C GLY A 120 13.55 -17.72 -20.01
N ILE A 121 13.29 -18.50 -18.96
CA ILE A 121 13.64 -19.93 -18.91
C ILE A 121 12.82 -20.71 -19.94
N LEU A 122 11.50 -20.52 -19.93
CA LEU A 122 10.60 -21.18 -20.88
C LEU A 122 10.88 -20.75 -22.32
N GLY A 123 11.26 -19.50 -22.55
CA GLY A 123 11.66 -18.99 -23.86
C GLY A 123 12.84 -19.75 -24.46
N VAL A 124 13.84 -20.07 -23.63
CA VAL A 124 14.97 -20.92 -24.04
C VAL A 124 14.54 -22.37 -24.28
N MET A 125 13.76 -22.95 -23.36
CA MET A 125 13.33 -24.35 -23.45
C MET A 125 12.39 -24.62 -24.64
N GLU A 126 11.52 -23.67 -24.97
CA GLU A 126 10.51 -23.77 -26.02
C GLU A 126 11.02 -23.21 -27.37
N GLY A 127 12.22 -22.62 -27.41
CA GLY A 127 12.76 -21.97 -28.61
C GLY A 127 11.92 -20.78 -29.09
N SER A 128 11.27 -20.07 -28.16
CA SER A 128 10.40 -18.90 -28.43
C SER A 128 10.76 -17.69 -27.55
N PRO A 129 12.04 -17.25 -27.50
CA PRO A 129 12.49 -16.18 -26.59
C PRO A 129 11.81 -14.83 -26.84
N GLU A 130 11.38 -14.56 -28.07
CA GLU A 130 10.65 -13.34 -28.44
C GLU A 130 9.23 -13.28 -27.87
N ARG A 131 8.59 -14.45 -27.69
CA ARG A 131 7.25 -14.55 -27.08
C ARG A 131 7.32 -14.60 -25.55
N ARG A 132 8.42 -15.12 -25.01
CA ARG A 132 8.63 -15.42 -23.59
C ARG A 132 9.68 -14.46 -23.00
N ASP A 133 9.39 -13.17 -23.08
CA ASP A 133 10.29 -12.10 -22.65
C ASP A 133 9.94 -11.65 -21.21
N PRO A 134 10.87 -11.78 -20.22
CA PRO A 134 10.68 -11.30 -18.86
C PRO A 134 10.37 -9.81 -18.72
N GLU A 135 10.68 -9.01 -19.74
CA GLU A 135 10.47 -7.56 -19.78
C GLU A 135 9.25 -7.15 -20.64
N ASP A 136 8.48 -8.09 -21.18
CA ASP A 136 7.23 -7.80 -21.94
C ASP A 136 6.04 -7.55 -21.01
N TYR A 137 6.22 -6.57 -20.13
CA TYR A 137 5.21 -6.06 -19.21
C TYR A 137 4.99 -4.57 -19.44
N TYR A 138 3.78 -4.09 -19.13
CA TYR A 138 3.33 -2.74 -19.42
C TYR A 138 2.90 -2.05 -18.14
N TRP A 139 3.30 -0.80 -18.00
CA TRP A 139 3.09 0.04 -16.83
C TRP A 139 2.14 1.20 -17.11
N ASN A 140 1.14 1.39 -16.25
CA ASN A 140 0.23 2.52 -16.31
C ASN A 140 -0.05 3.09 -14.91
N ILE A 141 -0.17 4.42 -14.80
CA ILE A 141 -0.62 5.16 -13.62
C ILE A 141 -1.85 5.99 -14.02
N PHE A 142 -2.85 6.00 -13.16
CA PHE A 142 -4.14 6.67 -13.35
C PHE A 142 -4.34 7.72 -12.26
N GLY A 143 -4.57 8.96 -12.66
CA GLY A 143 -4.61 10.11 -11.75
C GLY A 143 -3.21 10.52 -11.27
N THR A 144 -3.20 11.34 -10.22
CA THR A 144 -1.97 11.81 -9.57
C THR A 144 -1.83 11.09 -8.23
N PRO A 145 -0.72 10.35 -8.00
CA PRO A 145 -0.45 9.76 -6.70
C PRO A 145 -0.55 10.81 -5.60
N ALA A 146 -1.44 10.58 -4.64
CA ALA A 146 -1.68 11.45 -3.50
C ALA A 146 -2.42 10.67 -2.42
N SER A 147 -2.35 11.13 -1.17
CA SER A 147 -3.19 10.63 -0.07
C SER A 147 -4.62 11.17 -0.12
N THR A 148 -4.80 12.34 -0.75
CA THR A 148 -6.06 13.12 -0.72
C THR A 148 -6.98 12.88 -1.92
N ASN A 149 -6.43 12.42 -3.05
CA ASN A 149 -7.18 12.21 -4.29
C ASN A 149 -7.13 10.74 -4.73
N PRO A 150 -8.18 10.25 -5.41
CA PRO A 150 -8.16 8.91 -5.97
C PRO A 150 -7.11 8.80 -7.07
N TRP A 151 -6.36 7.70 -7.02
CA TRP A 151 -5.43 7.30 -8.07
C TRP A 151 -5.38 5.78 -8.16
N GLY A 152 -4.62 5.28 -9.12
CA GLY A 152 -4.41 3.85 -9.29
C GLY A 152 -3.27 3.57 -10.23
N TRP A 153 -2.93 2.30 -10.36
CA TRP A 153 -1.89 1.88 -11.31
C TRP A 153 -2.11 0.44 -11.72
N ARG A 154 -1.57 0.10 -12.89
CA ARG A 154 -1.70 -1.21 -13.50
C ARG A 154 -0.37 -1.69 -14.03
N PHE A 155 -0.07 -2.97 -13.77
CA PHE A 155 1.09 -3.67 -14.29
C PHE A 155 0.66 -5.00 -14.89
N GLU A 156 0.88 -5.15 -16.19
CA GLU A 156 0.32 -6.27 -16.95
C GLU A 156 1.29 -6.83 -17.97
N GLY A 157 1.31 -8.14 -18.09
CA GLY A 157 1.94 -8.88 -19.17
C GLY A 157 1.18 -10.19 -19.39
N HIS A 158 1.84 -11.16 -20.01
CA HIS A 158 1.19 -12.43 -20.38
C HIS A 158 0.71 -13.26 -19.16
N HIS A 159 1.40 -13.20 -18.02
CA HIS A 159 1.11 -14.05 -16.84
C HIS A 159 0.94 -13.33 -15.50
N VAL A 160 1.21 -12.03 -15.47
CA VAL A 160 0.97 -11.18 -14.29
C VAL A 160 0.10 -10.03 -14.75
N SER A 161 -1.02 -9.82 -14.06
CA SER A 161 -1.90 -8.67 -14.24
C SER A 161 -2.30 -8.17 -12.86
N LEU A 162 -1.86 -6.98 -12.51
CA LEU A 162 -2.12 -6.33 -11.24
C LEU A 162 -2.78 -4.98 -11.50
N ASN A 163 -3.94 -4.73 -10.90
CA ASN A 163 -4.63 -3.43 -10.97
C ASN A 163 -4.99 -2.95 -9.57
N PHE A 164 -4.47 -1.78 -9.18
CA PHE A 164 -4.66 -1.18 -7.87
C PHE A 164 -5.47 0.11 -7.97
N SER A 165 -6.39 0.32 -7.02
CA SER A 165 -7.02 1.61 -6.70
C SER A 165 -6.51 2.08 -5.35
N VAL A 166 -6.25 3.38 -5.21
CA VAL A 166 -5.73 3.99 -3.99
C VAL A 166 -6.48 5.29 -3.76
N GLY A 167 -7.15 5.42 -2.61
CA GLY A 167 -7.85 6.66 -2.24
C GLY A 167 -9.10 6.98 -3.08
N GLY A 168 -9.96 7.84 -2.51
CA GLY A 168 -11.29 8.20 -3.01
C GLY A 168 -12.35 7.91 -1.95
N HIS A 169 -12.77 8.93 -1.19
CA HIS A 169 -13.81 8.95 -0.14
C HIS A 169 -14.27 7.57 0.38
N SER A 170 -13.75 7.15 1.54
CA SER A 170 -14.34 6.07 2.33
C SER A 170 -15.80 6.42 2.66
N THR A 171 -16.76 5.75 2.02
CA THR A 171 -18.16 5.75 2.50
C THR A 171 -18.30 5.07 3.87
N SER A 172 -17.23 4.44 4.37
CA SER A 172 -17.16 3.66 5.61
C SER A 172 -16.51 4.38 6.80
N GLY A 173 -16.18 5.68 6.70
CA GLY A 173 -15.68 6.46 7.85
C GLY A 173 -14.26 6.13 8.32
N HIS A 174 -13.50 5.33 7.56
CA HIS A 174 -12.07 5.11 7.82
C HIS A 174 -11.23 6.21 7.15
N PRO A 175 -10.29 6.86 7.88
CA PRO A 175 -9.57 8.04 7.41
C PRO A 175 -8.62 7.80 6.23
N GLU A 176 -8.46 6.57 5.75
CA GLU A 176 -7.67 6.27 4.55
C GLU A 176 -8.43 5.27 3.67
N GLY A 177 -8.65 5.63 2.40
CA GLY A 177 -9.16 4.71 1.40
C GLY A 177 -8.09 3.66 1.12
N LEU A 178 -8.17 2.52 1.81
CA LEU A 178 -7.21 1.43 1.66
C LEU A 178 -7.03 1.06 0.19
N PRO A 179 -5.81 0.76 -0.25
CA PRO A 179 -5.62 0.28 -1.61
C PRO A 179 -6.40 -1.01 -1.83
N SER A 180 -7.20 -1.04 -2.89
CA SER A 180 -7.92 -2.23 -3.33
C SER A 180 -7.27 -2.78 -4.59
N ILE A 181 -7.12 -4.09 -4.68
CA ILE A 181 -6.64 -4.78 -5.88
C ILE A 181 -7.82 -5.41 -6.61
N THR A 182 -8.03 -5.09 -7.88
CA THR A 182 -9.16 -5.66 -8.65
C THR A 182 -8.93 -5.60 -10.17
N PRO A 183 -8.78 -6.74 -10.85
CA PRO A 183 -8.38 -8.07 -10.37
C PRO A 183 -6.85 -8.22 -10.29
N ALA A 184 -6.43 -9.33 -9.69
CA ALA A 184 -5.04 -9.81 -9.73
C ALA A 184 -5.00 -11.21 -10.34
N PHE A 185 -4.23 -11.36 -11.42
CA PHE A 185 -3.94 -12.66 -12.01
C PHE A 185 -2.43 -12.94 -11.91
N LEU A 186 -2.11 -14.08 -11.31
CA LEU A 186 -0.75 -14.64 -11.26
C LEU A 186 -0.86 -16.07 -11.79
N VAL A 187 -0.43 -16.30 -13.01
CA VAL A 187 -0.52 -17.61 -13.67
C VAL A 187 0.88 -18.24 -13.70
N PRO A 188 1.21 -19.16 -12.78
CA PRO A 188 2.42 -19.94 -12.88
C PRO A 188 2.23 -21.03 -13.94
N THR A 189 2.97 -21.00 -15.05
CA THR A 189 2.92 -22.08 -16.05
C THR A 189 4.08 -23.05 -15.89
N LEU A 190 3.74 -24.34 -15.69
CA LEU A 190 4.60 -25.51 -15.89
C LEU A 190 3.74 -26.66 -16.48
N THR A 191 3.14 -26.43 -17.65
CA THR A 191 2.36 -27.44 -18.38
C THR A 191 2.78 -27.48 -19.83
#